data_AF-A0A662QY88-F1
#
_entry.id   AF-A0A662QY88-F1
#
_cell.length_a   1.000
_cell.length_b   1.000
_cell.length_c   1.000
_cell.angle_alpha   90.00
_cell.angle_beta   90.00
_cell.angle_gamma   90.00
#
_symmetry.space_group_name_H-M   'P 1'
#
loop_
_entity.id
_entity.type
_entity.pdbx_description
1 polymer ?
#
loop_
_entity_poly.entity_id
_entity_poly.type
_entity_poly.pdbx_seq_one_letter_code
_entity_poly.pdbx_strand_id
1 'polypeptide(L)'
;EFLPGYSCEELVNAYSAVGGVPFYINRFDDSRDVFENILEKILEKGEILNEEGEFLLREELREPKTYFSILRAISFGNTTFSDIMNYTGLDRNSMTRYLDILRTLGFVRREVPVTEKSPEKSKKGLYYVDDNYLNFRFRFVFPHRSEIEKDPSSVLETLIKPYYNQFVGRSFENISKQFLQDLNREDVLPFRFLRIGRWWHRDMEIDIVALNQETKEILLVECKWKKLGENDAMRVLHRLKEKSKHVQWHNGSRSEYYGLIAKELAGKEDLRRGGIVAFDLGDFSSRPPYFEGT
;
A
#
# COMPACT_ATOMS: atom_id res chain seq x y z
N GLU A 1 -10.11 -19.26 -5.58
CA GLU A 1 -8.88 -18.63 -6.09
C GLU A 1 -9.31 -17.53 -7.05
N PHE A 2 -8.75 -16.33 -6.95
CA PHE A 2 -9.10 -15.21 -7.81
C PHE A 2 -8.05 -15.09 -8.91
N LEU A 3 -8.47 -14.95 -10.18
CA LEU A 3 -7.59 -14.82 -11.36
C LEU A 3 -6.48 -15.90 -11.44
N PRO A 4 -6.83 -17.21 -11.40
CA PRO A 4 -5.87 -18.31 -11.37
C PRO A 4 -4.90 -18.38 -12.57
N GLY A 5 -5.21 -17.74 -13.70
CA GLY A 5 -4.32 -17.64 -14.86
C GLY A 5 -3.15 -16.68 -14.66
N TYR A 6 -3.21 -15.80 -13.67
CA TYR A 6 -2.19 -14.79 -13.40
C TYR A 6 -1.02 -15.31 -12.58
N SER A 7 0.18 -14.86 -12.96
CA SER A 7 1.36 -14.96 -12.10
C SER A 7 1.18 -14.14 -10.82
N CYS A 8 1.97 -14.42 -9.78
CA CYS A 8 1.94 -13.63 -8.56
C CYS A 8 2.24 -12.14 -8.82
N GLU A 9 3.07 -11.81 -9.82
CA GLU A 9 3.33 -10.43 -10.21
C GLU A 9 2.07 -9.77 -10.80
N GLU A 10 1.36 -10.47 -11.69
CA GLU A 10 0.11 -9.97 -12.28
C GLU A 10 -1.01 -9.85 -11.25
N LEU A 11 -1.10 -10.78 -10.29
CA LEU A 11 -2.05 -10.69 -9.18
C LEU A 11 -1.82 -9.44 -8.32
N VAL A 12 -0.56 -9.13 -7.98
CA VAL A 12 -0.23 -7.89 -7.24
C VAL A 12 -0.59 -6.66 -8.06
N ASN A 13 -0.31 -6.66 -9.36
CA ASN A 13 -0.68 -5.57 -10.26
C ASN A 13 -2.21 -5.41 -10.34
N ALA A 14 -2.96 -6.49 -10.57
CA ALA A 14 -4.43 -6.45 -10.63
C ALA A 14 -5.02 -5.98 -9.30
N TYR A 15 -4.62 -6.57 -8.17
CA TYR A 15 -5.05 -6.15 -6.84
C TYR A 15 -4.76 -4.67 -6.55
N SER A 16 -3.68 -4.12 -7.10
CA SER A 16 -3.39 -2.69 -6.96
C SER A 16 -4.40 -1.81 -7.70
N ALA A 17 -4.95 -2.25 -8.83
CA ALA A 17 -5.96 -1.52 -9.58
C ALA A 17 -7.38 -1.71 -9.04
N VAL A 18 -7.75 -2.93 -8.63
CA VAL A 18 -9.14 -3.29 -8.28
C VAL A 18 -9.38 -3.61 -6.80
N GLY A 19 -8.34 -3.70 -5.98
CA GLY A 19 -8.48 -4.03 -4.56
C GLY A 19 -8.96 -5.45 -4.28
N GLY A 20 -9.49 -5.64 -3.07
CA GLY A 20 -9.89 -6.95 -2.53
C GLY A 20 -11.36 -7.31 -2.75
N VAL A 21 -12.16 -6.42 -3.33
CA VAL A 21 -13.60 -6.64 -3.51
C VAL A 21 -13.82 -7.71 -4.59
N PRO A 22 -14.41 -8.87 -4.25
CA PRO A 22 -14.58 -9.98 -5.20
C PRO A 22 -15.31 -9.58 -6.48
N PHE A 23 -16.29 -8.67 -6.36
CA PHE A 23 -17.04 -8.16 -7.50
C PHE A 23 -16.16 -7.43 -8.52
N TYR A 24 -15.18 -6.63 -8.08
CA TYR A 24 -14.26 -5.91 -8.96
C TYR A 24 -13.22 -6.86 -9.57
N ILE A 25 -12.65 -7.76 -8.75
CA ILE A 25 -11.66 -8.74 -9.20
C ILE A 25 -12.25 -9.65 -10.28
N ASN A 26 -13.49 -10.12 -10.11
CA ASN A 26 -14.16 -11.00 -11.07
C ASN A 26 -14.52 -10.31 -12.40
N ARG A 27 -14.25 -9.01 -12.56
CA ARG A 27 -14.37 -8.33 -13.87
C ARG A 27 -13.15 -8.50 -14.75
N PHE A 28 -12.00 -8.79 -14.14
CA PHE A 28 -10.77 -9.01 -14.88
C PHE A 28 -10.80 -10.42 -15.49
N ASP A 29 -10.36 -10.50 -16.74
CA ASP A 29 -10.13 -11.74 -17.49
C ASP A 29 -8.65 -12.10 -17.36
N ASP A 30 -8.35 -13.20 -16.67
CA ASP A 30 -6.98 -13.63 -16.39
C ASP A 30 -6.26 -14.27 -17.58
N SER A 31 -6.92 -14.34 -18.75
CA SER A 31 -6.27 -14.67 -20.02
C SER A 31 -5.64 -13.46 -20.73
N ARG A 32 -5.91 -12.24 -20.24
CA ARG A 32 -5.43 -10.96 -20.80
C ARG A 32 -4.47 -10.27 -19.86
N ASP A 33 -3.61 -9.40 -20.36
CA ASP A 33 -2.70 -8.68 -19.47
C ASP A 33 -3.45 -7.66 -18.57
N VAL A 34 -2.82 -7.27 -17.46
CA VAL A 34 -3.46 -6.39 -16.47
C VAL A 34 -3.83 -5.03 -17.06
N PHE A 35 -3.05 -4.49 -17.99
CA PHE A 35 -3.32 -3.19 -18.60
C PHE A 35 -4.43 -3.28 -19.65
N GLU A 36 -4.54 -4.39 -20.38
CA GLU A 36 -5.71 -4.69 -21.21
C GLU A 36 -6.99 -4.69 -20.36
N ASN A 37 -6.98 -5.35 -19.20
CA ASN A 37 -8.11 -5.31 -18.29
C ASN A 37 -8.39 -3.91 -17.73
N ILE A 38 -7.37 -3.13 -17.38
CA ILE A 38 -7.57 -1.73 -16.94
C ILE A 38 -8.25 -0.92 -18.05
N LEU A 39 -7.76 -1.04 -19.29
CA LEU A 39 -8.33 -0.35 -20.45
C LEU A 39 -9.79 -0.71 -20.63
N GLU A 40 -10.08 -2.00 -20.77
CA GLU A 40 -11.40 -2.49 -21.12
C GLU A 40 -12.40 -2.44 -19.98
N LYS A 41 -11.98 -2.61 -18.72
CA LYS A 41 -12.93 -2.73 -17.59
C LYS A 41 -13.07 -1.46 -16.79
N ILE A 42 -12.03 -0.62 -16.75
CA ILE A 42 -12.02 0.58 -15.90
C ILE A 42 -12.11 1.86 -16.75
N LEU A 43 -11.42 1.94 -17.89
CA LEU A 43 -11.36 3.17 -18.69
C LEU A 43 -12.47 3.25 -19.74
N GLU A 44 -12.87 2.11 -20.31
CA GLU A 44 -13.89 2.04 -21.35
C GLU A 44 -15.27 2.48 -20.84
N LYS A 45 -15.99 3.23 -21.66
CA LYS A 45 -17.30 3.79 -21.29
C LYS A 45 -18.38 2.71 -21.28
N GLY A 46 -19.27 2.76 -20.28
CA GLY A 46 -20.38 1.82 -20.14
C GLY A 46 -20.00 0.51 -19.43
N GLU A 47 -18.73 0.33 -19.08
CA GLU A 47 -18.28 -0.76 -18.23
C GLU A 47 -18.58 -0.46 -16.76
N ILE A 48 -18.88 -1.51 -16.01
CA ILE A 48 -19.40 -1.36 -14.64
C ILE A 48 -18.37 -0.66 -13.75
N LEU A 49 -17.08 -1.02 -13.84
CA LEU A 49 -16.03 -0.36 -13.05
C LEU A 49 -15.68 1.04 -13.57
N ASN A 50 -16.17 1.46 -14.74
CA ASN A 50 -16.05 2.86 -15.13
C ASN A 50 -17.07 3.71 -14.37
N GLU A 51 -18.32 3.24 -14.31
CA GLU A 51 -19.48 3.94 -13.74
C GLU A 51 -19.53 3.87 -12.20
N GLU A 52 -19.15 2.73 -11.61
CA GLU A 52 -19.40 2.39 -10.20
C GLU A 52 -18.66 3.26 -9.19
N GLY A 53 -17.40 3.63 -9.47
CA GLY A 53 -16.59 4.33 -8.47
C GLY A 53 -17.05 5.75 -8.13
N GLU A 54 -17.97 6.36 -8.90
CA GLU A 54 -18.67 7.57 -8.45
C GLU A 54 -19.98 7.27 -7.74
N PHE A 55 -20.67 6.24 -8.21
CA PHE A 55 -21.99 5.87 -7.71
C PHE A 55 -21.92 5.53 -6.22
N LEU A 56 -21.00 4.65 -5.82
CA LEU A 56 -20.83 4.21 -4.44
C LEU A 56 -20.58 5.38 -3.47
N LEU A 57 -19.76 6.35 -3.86
CA LEU A 57 -19.46 7.49 -2.99
C LEU A 57 -20.58 8.54 -2.97
N ARG A 58 -21.32 8.70 -4.07
CA ARG A 58 -22.43 9.67 -4.15
C ARG A 58 -23.65 9.20 -3.37
N GLU A 59 -23.83 7.90 -3.20
CA GLU A 59 -24.89 7.35 -2.34
C GLU A 59 -24.59 7.57 -0.85
N GLU A 60 -23.33 7.39 -0.44
CA GLU A 60 -22.93 7.50 0.97
C GLU A 60 -22.66 8.93 1.45
N LEU A 61 -22.27 9.86 0.56
CA LEU A 61 -21.76 11.18 0.93
C LEU A 61 -22.64 12.34 0.47
N ARG A 62 -23.08 13.17 1.42
CA ARG A 62 -23.63 14.51 1.14
C ARG A 62 -22.50 15.46 0.70
N GLU A 63 -22.72 16.29 -0.31
CA GLU A 63 -21.68 17.21 -0.85
C GLU A 63 -20.40 16.50 -1.36
N PRO A 64 -20.50 15.60 -2.36
CA PRO A 64 -19.41 14.72 -2.77
C PRO A 64 -18.15 15.45 -3.24
N LYS A 65 -18.27 16.70 -3.72
CA LYS A 65 -17.13 17.47 -4.25
C LYS A 65 -16.01 17.66 -3.23
N THR A 66 -16.34 17.94 -1.98
CA THR A 66 -15.33 18.19 -0.92
C THR A 66 -14.62 16.91 -0.53
N TYR A 67 -15.38 15.82 -0.35
CA TYR A 67 -14.83 14.50 -0.10
C TYR A 67 -13.92 14.02 -1.24
N PHE A 68 -14.35 14.22 -2.49
CA PHE A 68 -13.58 13.84 -3.67
C PHE A 68 -12.27 14.64 -3.75
N SER A 69 -12.30 15.93 -3.38
CA SER A 69 -11.09 16.75 -3.30
C SER A 69 -10.10 16.21 -2.27
N ILE A 70 -10.57 15.76 -1.10
CA ILE A 70 -9.73 15.15 -0.06
C ILE A 70 -9.17 13.80 -0.52
N LEU A 71 -10.02 12.91 -1.05
CA LEU A 71 -9.59 11.60 -1.56
C LEU A 71 -8.56 11.77 -2.68
N ARG A 72 -8.80 12.70 -3.62
CA ARG A 72 -7.82 13.09 -4.64
C ARG A 72 -6.52 13.56 -4.00
N ALA A 73 -6.55 14.51 -3.06
CA ALA A 73 -5.34 15.00 -2.39
C ALA A 73 -4.49 13.85 -1.83
N ILE A 74 -5.13 12.91 -1.13
CA ILE A 74 -4.48 11.75 -0.52
C ILE A 74 -3.90 10.81 -1.59
N SER A 75 -4.68 10.48 -2.63
CA SER A 75 -4.21 9.66 -3.77
C SER A 75 -3.05 10.31 -4.53
N PHE A 76 -2.91 11.64 -4.47
CA PHE A 76 -1.76 12.37 -5.01
C PHE A 76 -0.53 12.39 -4.09
N GLY A 77 -0.59 11.78 -2.90
CA GLY A 77 0.52 11.69 -1.96
C GLY A 77 0.51 12.75 -0.86
N ASN A 78 -0.53 13.59 -0.78
CA ASN A 78 -0.72 14.50 0.35
C ASN A 78 -1.24 13.69 1.54
N THR A 79 -0.33 13.21 2.37
CA THR A 79 -0.66 12.24 3.42
C THR A 79 -0.71 12.86 4.80
N THR A 80 -0.15 14.06 5.03
CA THR A 80 -0.31 14.75 6.32
C THR A 80 -1.59 15.58 6.36
N PHE A 81 -2.12 15.83 7.56
CA PHE A 81 -3.28 16.72 7.75
C PHE A 81 -3.06 18.10 7.11
N SER A 82 -1.84 18.64 7.26
CA SER A 82 -1.48 19.96 6.71
C SER A 82 -1.40 19.94 5.19
N ASP A 83 -0.84 18.90 4.58
CA ASP A 83 -0.73 18.80 3.12
C ASP A 83 -2.12 18.71 2.48
N ILE A 84 -3.02 17.91 3.07
CA ILE A 84 -4.39 17.77 2.59
C ILE A 84 -5.15 19.09 2.75
N MET A 85 -4.99 19.80 3.87
CA MET A 85 -5.59 21.13 4.05
C MET A 85 -5.10 22.11 3.00
N ASN A 86 -3.79 22.18 2.78
CA ASN A 86 -3.20 23.09 1.80
C ASN A 86 -3.66 22.78 0.37
N TYR A 87 -3.77 21.50 0.02
CA TYR A 87 -4.24 21.07 -1.28
C TYR A 87 -5.72 21.43 -1.52
N THR A 88 -6.57 21.22 -0.50
CA THR A 88 -8.02 21.39 -0.61
C THR A 88 -8.50 22.82 -0.33
N GLY A 89 -7.71 23.63 0.36
CA GLY A 89 -8.07 24.97 0.80
C GLY A 89 -9.07 25.01 1.96
N LEU A 90 -9.37 23.87 2.59
CA LEU A 90 -10.32 23.78 3.70
C LEU A 90 -9.72 24.29 5.01
N ASP A 91 -10.55 24.87 5.86
CA ASP A 91 -10.17 25.21 7.22
C ASP A 91 -10.02 23.95 8.11
N ARG A 92 -9.33 24.11 9.25
CA ARG A 92 -9.03 23.00 10.17
C ARG A 92 -10.27 22.27 10.67
N ASN A 93 -11.36 22.98 10.98
CA ASN A 93 -12.55 22.38 11.57
C ASN A 93 -13.32 21.57 10.52
N SER A 94 -13.45 22.12 9.31
CA SER A 94 -14.03 21.41 8.18
C SER A 94 -13.20 20.17 7.83
N MET A 95 -11.88 20.30 7.71
CA MET A 95 -11.00 19.17 7.39
C MET A 95 -11.12 18.03 8.41
N THR A 96 -11.13 18.35 9.71
CA THR A 96 -11.29 17.35 10.78
C THR A 96 -12.58 16.57 10.60
N ARG A 97 -13.70 17.27 10.38
CA ARG A 97 -15.02 16.65 10.18
C ARG A 97 -15.04 15.73 8.96
N TYR A 98 -14.54 16.20 7.82
CA TYR A 98 -14.55 15.42 6.57
C TYR A 98 -13.66 14.18 6.66
N LEU A 99 -12.46 14.30 7.23
CA LEU A 99 -11.57 13.15 7.45
C LEU A 99 -12.18 12.14 8.42
N ASP A 100 -12.83 12.60 9.49
CA ASP A 100 -13.47 11.69 10.44
C ASP A 100 -14.64 10.92 9.80
N ILE A 101 -15.42 11.54 8.92
CA ILE A 101 -16.47 10.85 8.16
C ILE A 101 -15.85 9.83 7.20
N LEU A 102 -14.85 10.21 6.40
CA LEU A 102 -14.16 9.28 5.49
C LEU A 102 -13.51 8.10 6.23
N ARG A 103 -13.00 8.33 7.44
CA ARG A 103 -12.45 7.28 8.30
C ARG A 103 -13.52 6.37 8.87
N THR A 104 -14.64 6.93 9.29
CA THR A 104 -15.76 6.16 9.85
C THR A 104 -16.38 5.26 8.79
N LEU A 105 -16.45 5.72 7.54
CA LEU A 105 -16.94 4.95 6.39
C LEU A 105 -15.90 3.97 5.81
N GLY A 106 -14.67 3.95 6.34
CA GLY A 106 -13.61 3.05 5.86
C GLY A 106 -12.92 3.48 4.57
N PHE A 107 -13.27 4.62 3.97
CA PHE A 107 -12.62 5.10 2.74
C PHE A 107 -11.19 5.61 2.97
N VAL A 108 -10.92 6.14 4.15
CA VAL A 108 -9.60 6.66 4.52
C VAL A 108 -9.14 6.02 5.81
N ARG A 109 -7.94 5.45 5.80
CA ARG A 109 -7.28 5.02 7.03
C ARG A 109 -6.30 6.08 7.52
N ARG A 110 -6.12 6.12 8.83
CA ARG A 110 -5.09 6.94 9.49
C ARG A 110 -4.06 6.03 10.14
N GLU A 111 -2.82 6.13 9.71
CA GLU A 111 -1.69 5.41 10.29
C GLU A 111 -0.89 6.35 11.22
N VAL A 112 -0.27 5.78 12.25
CA VAL A 112 0.79 6.43 13.06
C VAL A 112 2.00 5.49 13.14
N PRO A 113 3.20 5.98 13.51
CA PRO A 113 4.34 5.09 13.70
C PRO A 113 4.00 3.98 14.70
N VAL A 114 4.34 2.72 14.39
CA VAL A 114 3.98 1.56 15.22
C VAL A 114 4.58 1.64 16.63
N THR A 115 5.63 2.42 16.82
CA THR A 115 6.27 2.69 18.12
C THR A 115 5.52 3.73 18.97
N GLU A 116 4.46 4.35 18.45
CA GLU A 116 3.67 5.33 19.17
C GLU A 116 2.90 4.68 20.33
N LYS A 117 2.98 5.32 21.52
CA LYS A 117 2.34 4.81 22.75
C LYS A 117 0.88 5.23 22.87
N SER A 118 0.53 6.38 22.30
CA SER A 118 -0.85 6.91 22.27
C SER A 118 -1.24 7.27 20.83
N PRO A 119 -1.52 6.26 19.98
CA PRO A 119 -1.86 6.45 18.56
C PRO A 119 -2.96 7.47 18.28
N GLU A 120 -3.99 7.48 19.13
CA GLU A 120 -5.16 8.33 19.04
C GLU A 120 -4.86 9.81 19.30
N LYS A 121 -3.81 10.11 20.08
CA LYS A 121 -3.37 11.49 20.40
C LYS A 121 -2.18 11.95 19.57
N SER A 122 -1.57 11.06 18.79
CA SER A 122 -0.35 11.38 18.06
C SER A 122 -0.61 12.45 17.01
N LYS A 123 0.31 13.42 16.87
CA LYS A 123 0.29 14.42 15.80
C LYS A 123 1.00 13.95 14.53
N LYS A 124 1.55 12.74 14.53
CA LYS A 124 2.33 12.17 13.42
C LYS A 124 1.48 11.37 12.44
N GLY A 125 0.16 11.53 12.47
CA GLY A 125 -0.74 10.73 11.64
C GLY A 125 -0.58 11.00 10.15
N LEU A 126 -0.57 9.93 9.36
CA LEU A 126 -0.64 9.96 7.91
C LEU A 126 -1.95 9.33 7.44
N TYR A 127 -2.55 9.89 6.40
CA TYR A 127 -3.83 9.45 5.84
C TYR A 127 -3.60 8.77 4.49
N TYR A 128 -4.31 7.67 4.27
CA TYR A 128 -4.28 6.89 3.03
C TYR A 128 -5.69 6.51 2.62
N VAL A 129 -5.97 6.49 1.32
CA VAL A 129 -7.18 5.83 0.81
C VAL A 129 -7.01 4.34 1.05
N ASP A 130 -7.99 3.70 1.70
CA ASP A 130 -7.85 2.32 2.16
C ASP A 130 -8.16 1.31 1.05
N ASP A 131 -9.17 1.60 0.23
CA ASP A 131 -9.53 0.79 -0.93
C ASP A 131 -8.66 1.10 -2.15
N ASN A 132 -8.02 0.08 -2.72
CA ASN A 132 -7.10 0.24 -3.85
C ASN A 132 -7.83 0.72 -5.11
N TYR A 133 -9.06 0.29 -5.36
CA TYR A 133 -9.81 0.69 -6.54
C TYR A 133 -10.22 2.16 -6.48
N LEU A 134 -10.71 2.63 -5.34
CA LEU A 134 -10.93 4.04 -5.08
C LEU A 134 -9.64 4.84 -5.23
N ASN A 135 -8.53 4.35 -4.66
CA ASN A 135 -7.24 5.02 -4.79
C ASN A 135 -6.79 5.11 -6.26
N PHE A 136 -6.92 4.03 -7.04
CA PHE A 136 -6.63 3.98 -8.47
C PHE A 136 -7.48 5.01 -9.23
N ARG A 137 -8.79 5.05 -8.96
CA ARG A 137 -9.68 6.01 -9.61
C ARG A 137 -9.34 7.46 -9.29
N PHE A 138 -9.12 7.81 -8.02
CA PHE A 138 -8.77 9.18 -7.67
C PHE A 138 -7.39 9.60 -8.16
N ARG A 139 -6.48 8.64 -8.36
CA ARG A 139 -5.16 8.86 -8.92
C ARG A 139 -5.19 9.05 -10.45
N PHE A 140 -5.88 8.18 -11.18
CA PHE A 140 -5.74 8.06 -12.63
C PHE A 140 -7.01 8.37 -13.43
N VAL A 141 -8.19 8.03 -12.92
CA VAL A 141 -9.45 8.15 -13.68
C VAL A 141 -10.10 9.51 -13.47
N PHE A 142 -10.36 9.87 -12.20
CA PHE A 142 -11.04 11.10 -11.81
C PHE A 142 -10.39 12.37 -12.39
N PRO A 143 -9.05 12.53 -12.38
CA PRO A 143 -8.40 13.73 -12.90
C PRO A 143 -8.44 13.86 -14.42
N HIS A 144 -8.68 12.76 -15.15
CA HIS A 144 -8.46 12.65 -16.60
C HIS A 144 -9.70 12.17 -17.36
N ARG A 145 -10.91 12.38 -16.82
CA ARG A 145 -12.14 11.85 -17.41
C ARG A 145 -12.41 12.34 -18.82
N SER A 146 -12.20 13.63 -19.06
CA SER A 146 -12.45 14.21 -20.37
C SER A 146 -11.47 13.69 -21.43
N GLU A 147 -10.27 13.30 -21.03
CA GLU A 147 -9.27 12.65 -21.86
C GLU A 147 -9.63 11.16 -22.08
N ILE A 148 -10.06 10.45 -21.02
CA ILE A 148 -10.50 9.06 -21.10
C ILE A 148 -11.71 8.91 -22.03
N GLU A 149 -12.69 9.82 -21.95
CA GLU A 149 -13.86 9.82 -22.84
C GLU A 149 -13.50 10.01 -24.32
N LYS A 150 -12.35 10.64 -24.61
CA LYS A 150 -11.88 10.89 -25.98
C LYS A 150 -11.00 9.78 -26.51
N ASP A 151 -10.05 9.32 -25.68
CA ASP A 151 -9.04 8.33 -26.05
C ASP A 151 -8.50 7.63 -24.79
N PRO A 152 -9.17 6.56 -24.32
CA PRO A 152 -8.78 5.86 -23.10
C PRO A 152 -7.41 5.16 -23.27
N SER A 153 -7.07 4.72 -24.48
CA SER A 153 -5.79 4.10 -24.81
C SER A 153 -4.63 5.07 -24.63
N SER A 154 -4.77 6.31 -25.11
CA SER A 154 -3.74 7.34 -24.91
C SER A 154 -3.53 7.66 -23.43
N VAL A 155 -4.60 7.72 -22.62
CA VAL A 155 -4.50 7.91 -21.17
C VAL A 155 -3.76 6.74 -20.50
N LEU A 156 -4.07 5.50 -20.88
CA LEU A 156 -3.38 4.32 -20.38
C LEU A 156 -1.87 4.41 -20.61
N GLU A 157 -1.45 4.70 -21.83
CA GLU A 157 -0.04 4.74 -22.23
C GLU A 157 0.73 5.93 -21.63
N THR A 158 0.11 7.10 -21.53
CA THR A 158 0.81 8.34 -21.17
C THR A 158 0.68 8.73 -19.70
N LEU A 159 -0.39 8.30 -19.02
CA LEU A 159 -0.73 8.74 -17.66
C LEU A 159 -0.82 7.61 -16.64
N ILE A 160 -1.06 6.37 -17.07
CA ILE A 160 -1.16 5.22 -16.15
C ILE A 160 0.12 4.39 -16.15
N LYS A 161 0.45 3.75 -17.28
CA LYS A 161 1.61 2.84 -17.40
C LYS A 161 2.92 3.44 -16.87
N PRO A 162 3.28 4.71 -17.17
CA PRO A 162 4.55 5.29 -16.71
C PRO A 162 4.66 5.42 -15.19
N TYR A 163 3.54 5.53 -14.48
CA TYR A 163 3.48 5.74 -13.03
C TYR A 163 2.97 4.51 -12.27
N TYR A 164 2.53 3.48 -12.98
CA TYR A 164 1.88 2.29 -12.39
C TYR A 164 2.81 1.54 -11.45
N ASN A 165 4.09 1.36 -11.83
CA ASN A 165 5.05 0.66 -10.98
C ASN A 165 5.26 1.36 -9.62
N GLN A 166 5.25 2.69 -9.59
CA GLN A 166 5.32 3.46 -8.34
C GLN A 166 4.05 3.29 -7.51
N PHE A 167 2.89 3.32 -8.17
CA PHE A 167 1.59 3.14 -7.53
C PHE A 167 1.45 1.77 -6.85
N VAL A 168 1.90 0.69 -7.51
CA VAL A 168 1.87 -0.68 -6.98
C VAL A 168 2.74 -0.85 -5.73
N GLY A 169 3.81 -0.07 -5.58
CA GLY A 169 4.74 -0.18 -4.45
C GLY A 169 4.04 -0.14 -3.08
N ARG A 170 3.02 0.70 -2.94
CA ARG A 170 2.24 0.81 -1.70
C ARG A 170 1.39 -0.42 -1.41
N SER A 171 0.73 -0.95 -2.44
CA SER A 171 -0.02 -2.21 -2.32
C SER A 171 0.93 -3.35 -1.96
N PHE A 172 2.12 -3.39 -2.57
CA PHE A 172 3.12 -4.40 -2.28
C PHE A 172 3.62 -4.36 -0.83
N GLU A 173 3.78 -3.18 -0.21
CA GLU A 173 4.07 -3.05 1.22
C GLU A 173 2.96 -3.65 2.10
N ASN A 174 1.69 -3.40 1.77
CA ASN A 174 0.55 -3.96 2.50
C ASN A 174 0.49 -5.49 2.38
N ILE A 175 0.69 -6.02 1.17
CA ILE A 175 0.74 -7.45 0.92
C ILE A 175 1.92 -8.09 1.67
N SER A 176 3.10 -7.46 1.63
CA SER A 176 4.28 -7.92 2.36
C SER A 176 4.05 -7.96 3.87
N LYS A 177 3.31 -6.98 4.42
CA LYS A 177 2.88 -6.97 5.81
C LYS A 177 1.95 -8.14 6.13
N GLN A 178 0.97 -8.45 5.29
CA GLN A 178 0.07 -9.61 5.47
C GLN A 178 0.86 -10.91 5.42
N PHE A 179 1.76 -11.06 4.46
CA PHE A 179 2.64 -12.22 4.35
C PHE A 179 3.48 -12.45 5.62
N LEU A 180 4.06 -11.38 6.19
CA LEU A 180 4.76 -11.47 7.49
C LEU A 180 3.82 -11.84 8.65
N GLN A 181 2.55 -11.43 8.62
CA GLN A 181 1.57 -11.85 9.64
C GLN A 181 1.24 -13.34 9.54
N ASP A 182 1.17 -13.91 8.35
CA ASP A 182 0.97 -15.34 8.16
C ASP A 182 2.18 -16.14 8.66
N LEU A 183 3.39 -15.72 8.29
CA LEU A 183 4.63 -16.32 8.82
C LEU A 183 4.74 -16.22 10.34
N ASN A 184 4.22 -15.14 10.94
CA ASN A 184 4.18 -14.96 12.39
C ASN A 184 3.18 -15.90 13.08
N ARG A 185 2.04 -16.22 12.44
CA ARG A 185 1.05 -17.18 12.97
C ARG A 185 1.60 -18.61 12.97
N GLU A 186 2.49 -18.90 12.04
CA GLU A 186 3.13 -20.20 11.87
C GLU A 186 4.49 -20.31 12.57
N ASP A 187 4.88 -19.30 13.36
CA ASP A 187 6.14 -19.26 14.11
C ASP A 187 7.40 -19.50 13.24
N VAL A 188 7.37 -19.03 11.97
CA VAL A 188 8.49 -19.14 11.01
C VAL A 188 9.50 -17.99 11.16
N LEU A 189 9.04 -16.83 11.65
CA LEU A 189 9.89 -15.65 11.83
C LEU A 189 10.85 -15.80 13.02
N PRO A 190 11.94 -14.99 13.09
CA PRO A 190 12.93 -15.09 14.18
C PRO A 190 12.34 -14.91 15.59
N PHE A 191 11.20 -14.25 15.69
CA PHE A 191 10.40 -14.13 16.90
C PHE A 191 8.94 -13.88 16.57
N ARG A 192 8.05 -14.10 17.55
CA ARG A 192 6.63 -13.80 17.41
C ARG A 192 6.35 -12.34 17.75
N PHE A 193 5.94 -11.53 16.78
CA PHE A 193 5.56 -10.14 17.03
C PHE A 193 4.10 -10.01 17.50
N LEU A 194 3.84 -8.94 18.25
CA LEU A 194 2.50 -8.59 18.76
C LEU A 194 1.91 -7.36 18.07
N ARG A 195 2.76 -6.50 17.51
CA ARG A 195 2.35 -5.32 16.74
C ARG A 195 3.16 -5.25 15.46
N ILE A 196 2.52 -4.84 14.37
CA ILE A 196 3.18 -4.63 13.07
C ILE A 196 2.58 -3.38 12.42
N GLY A 197 3.44 -2.56 11.83
CA GLY A 197 3.04 -1.34 11.14
C GLY A 197 4.23 -0.59 10.61
N ARG A 198 3.99 0.62 10.09
CA ARG A 198 5.04 1.49 9.55
C ARG A 198 5.70 2.30 10.64
N TRP A 199 6.89 2.82 10.34
CA TRP A 199 7.54 3.80 11.18
C TRP A 199 8.03 4.97 10.35
N TRP A 200 7.84 6.19 10.85
CA TRP A 200 8.42 7.38 10.24
C TRP A 200 8.81 8.42 11.29
N HIS A 201 9.83 9.18 10.94
CA HIS A 201 10.28 10.36 11.68
C HIS A 201 10.98 11.32 10.73
N ARG A 202 10.44 12.54 10.59
CA ARG A 202 10.92 13.55 9.63
C ARG A 202 10.86 12.97 8.21
N ASP A 203 11.98 12.95 7.51
CA ASP A 203 12.19 12.44 6.16
C ASP A 203 12.53 10.93 6.11
N MET A 204 12.65 10.27 7.27
CA MET A 204 12.93 8.84 7.35
C MET A 204 11.65 8.03 7.51
N GLU A 205 11.60 6.91 6.79
CA GLU A 205 10.53 5.93 6.86
C GLU A 205 11.09 4.50 6.81
N ILE A 206 10.50 3.57 7.56
CA ILE A 206 10.69 2.13 7.43
C ILE A 206 9.34 1.49 7.10
N ASP A 207 9.31 0.79 5.97
CA ASP A 207 8.09 0.25 5.33
C ASP A 207 7.34 -0.72 6.25
N ILE A 208 8.04 -1.57 7.00
CA ILE A 208 7.43 -2.43 8.01
C ILE A 208 8.33 -2.54 9.23
N VAL A 209 7.73 -2.38 10.40
CA VAL A 209 8.32 -2.62 11.71
C VAL A 209 7.40 -3.52 12.52
N ALA A 210 7.93 -4.67 12.95
CA ALA A 210 7.23 -5.62 13.81
C ALA A 210 7.85 -5.61 15.21
N LEU A 211 7.02 -5.58 16.25
CA LEU A 211 7.42 -5.38 17.64
C LEU A 211 6.84 -6.47 18.53
N ASN A 212 7.67 -7.02 19.41
CA ASN A 212 7.21 -7.73 20.61
C ASN A 212 7.61 -6.93 21.86
N GLN A 213 6.60 -6.36 22.53
CA GLN A 213 6.81 -5.49 23.69
C GLN A 213 7.31 -6.26 24.92
N GLU A 214 7.01 -7.55 25.03
CA GLU A 214 7.34 -8.41 26.18
C GLU A 214 8.78 -8.89 26.10
N THR A 215 9.17 -9.44 24.95
CA THR A 215 10.53 -9.94 24.70
C THR A 215 11.50 -8.85 24.25
N LYS A 216 10.99 -7.66 23.90
CA LYS A 216 11.75 -6.51 23.40
C LYS A 216 12.46 -6.80 22.08
N GLU A 217 11.84 -7.59 21.21
CA GLU A 217 12.33 -7.91 19.88
C GLU A 217 11.71 -7.01 18.82
N ILE A 218 12.51 -6.59 17.84
CA ILE A 218 12.09 -5.74 16.72
C ILE A 218 12.59 -6.30 15.40
N LEU A 219 11.70 -6.39 14.41
CA LEU A 219 12.04 -6.67 13.02
C LEU A 219 11.79 -5.39 12.21
N LEU A 220 12.80 -4.93 11.47
CA LEU A 220 12.71 -3.80 10.56
C LEU A 220 12.86 -4.30 9.13
N VAL A 221 11.95 -3.92 8.23
CA VAL A 221 11.90 -4.46 6.86
C VAL A 221 11.67 -3.34 5.85
N GLU A 222 12.37 -3.42 4.73
CA GLU A 222 12.11 -2.63 3.52
C GLU A 222 11.45 -3.50 2.46
N CYS A 223 10.45 -2.96 1.78
CA CYS A 223 9.76 -3.58 0.67
C CYS A 223 10.12 -2.86 -0.63
N LYS A 224 10.43 -3.60 -1.70
CA LYS A 224 10.85 -3.01 -2.97
C LYS A 224 10.18 -3.70 -4.15
N TRP A 225 9.22 -3.01 -4.77
CA TRP A 225 8.58 -3.45 -6.02
C TRP A 225 9.49 -3.26 -7.24
N LYS A 226 10.60 -4.02 -7.25
CA LYS A 226 11.57 -4.12 -8.33
C LYS A 226 12.46 -5.34 -8.14
N LYS A 227 13.15 -5.74 -9.20
CA LYS A 227 14.22 -6.73 -9.12
C LYS A 227 15.43 -6.12 -8.44
N LEU A 228 16.05 -6.84 -7.51
CA LEU A 228 17.23 -6.40 -6.77
C LEU A 228 18.37 -7.39 -6.98
N GLY A 229 19.49 -6.89 -7.50
CA GLY A 229 20.78 -7.57 -7.44
C GLY A 229 21.39 -7.48 -6.03
N GLU A 230 22.37 -8.32 -5.74
CA GLU A 230 23.01 -8.42 -4.42
C GLU A 230 23.55 -7.08 -3.91
N ASN A 231 24.26 -6.33 -4.75
CA ASN A 231 24.82 -5.03 -4.39
C ASN A 231 23.73 -4.02 -3.99
N ASP A 232 22.60 -4.01 -4.69
CA ASP A 232 21.50 -3.09 -4.38
C ASP A 232 20.74 -3.54 -3.13
N ALA A 233 20.57 -4.86 -2.92
CA ALA A 233 20.04 -5.42 -1.70
C ALA A 233 20.87 -5.00 -0.47
N MET A 234 22.20 -5.12 -0.56
CA MET A 234 23.12 -4.69 0.49
C MET A 234 23.05 -3.19 0.77
N ARG A 235 22.92 -2.35 -0.27
CA ARG A 235 22.70 -0.90 -0.11
C ARG A 235 21.38 -0.58 0.60
N VAL A 236 20.30 -1.29 0.27
CA VAL A 236 19.00 -1.13 0.95
C VAL A 236 19.13 -1.51 2.42
N LEU A 237 19.71 -2.67 2.72
CA LEU A 237 19.91 -3.15 4.09
C LEU A 237 20.81 -2.22 4.91
N HIS A 238 21.87 -1.66 4.31
CA HIS A 238 22.72 -0.69 4.98
C HIS A 238 21.94 0.58 5.35
N ARG A 239 21.15 1.14 4.41
CA ARG A 239 20.28 2.29 4.71
C ARG A 239 19.25 1.98 5.79
N LEU A 240 18.67 0.78 5.76
CA LEU A 240 17.72 0.33 6.79
C LEU A 240 18.36 0.30 8.18
N LYS A 241 19.60 -0.20 8.29
CA LYS A 241 20.40 -0.18 9.53
C LYS A 241 20.74 1.24 9.99
N GLU A 242 20.93 2.19 9.07
CA GLU A 242 21.10 3.59 9.45
C GLU A 242 19.80 4.20 9.98
N LYS A 243 18.67 3.95 9.31
CA LYS A 243 17.35 4.41 9.77
C LYS A 243 16.97 3.81 11.14
N SER A 244 17.30 2.54 11.40
CA SER A 244 16.93 1.84 12.65
C SER A 244 17.49 2.51 13.90
N LYS A 245 18.64 3.19 13.79
CA LYS A 245 19.26 3.98 14.88
C LYS A 245 18.35 5.12 15.37
N HIS A 246 17.45 5.61 14.51
CA HIS A 246 16.51 6.68 14.85
C HIS A 246 15.20 6.17 15.44
N VAL A 247 14.93 4.87 15.37
CA VAL A 247 13.73 4.25 15.95
C VAL A 247 13.89 4.20 17.47
N GLN A 248 13.22 5.10 18.19
CA GLN A 248 13.26 5.17 19.65
C GLN A 248 12.29 4.16 20.29
N TRP A 249 12.76 2.93 20.49
CA TRP A 249 11.98 1.85 21.10
C TRP A 249 12.92 0.82 21.75
N HIS A 250 13.00 0.81 23.08
CA HIS A 250 13.84 -0.12 23.88
C HIS A 250 15.32 -0.19 23.49
N ASN A 251 15.89 0.89 22.96
CA ASN A 251 17.23 0.90 22.33
C ASN A 251 18.38 0.33 23.20
N GLY A 252 18.27 0.39 24.53
CA GLY A 252 19.28 -0.16 25.44
C GLY A 252 19.18 -1.66 25.72
N SER A 253 18.13 -2.33 25.25
CA SER A 253 17.87 -3.74 25.60
C SER A 253 17.11 -4.53 24.53
N ARG A 254 16.95 -3.99 23.31
CA ARG A 254 16.20 -4.67 22.25
C ARG A 254 17.09 -5.59 21.43
N SER A 255 16.52 -6.69 20.96
CA SER A 255 17.13 -7.53 19.92
C SER A 255 16.61 -7.08 18.56
N GLU A 256 17.52 -6.85 17.60
CA GLU A 256 17.18 -6.31 16.29
C GLU A 256 17.35 -7.35 15.18
N TYR A 257 16.31 -7.46 14.36
CA TYR A 257 16.29 -8.24 13.13
C TYR A 257 16.03 -7.33 11.94
N TYR A 258 16.60 -7.69 10.80
CA TYR A 258 16.51 -6.92 9.57
C TYR A 258 15.92 -7.79 8.47
N GLY A 259 15.08 -7.19 7.63
CA GLY A 259 14.48 -7.88 6.50
C GLY A 259 14.46 -7.05 5.23
N LEU A 260 14.34 -7.75 4.11
CA LEU A 260 14.18 -7.17 2.79
C LEU A 260 13.21 -8.05 2.00
N ILE A 261 12.15 -7.44 1.51
CA ILE A 261 11.17 -8.09 0.63
C ILE A 261 11.22 -7.37 -0.72
N ALA A 262 11.40 -8.10 -1.81
CA ALA A 262 11.49 -7.51 -3.15
C ALA A 262 10.61 -8.22 -4.17
N LYS A 263 10.45 -7.64 -5.36
CA LYS A 263 9.77 -8.35 -6.47
C LYS A 263 10.56 -9.61 -6.85
N GLU A 264 11.88 -9.47 -6.94
CA GLU A 264 12.84 -10.55 -7.15
C GLU A 264 14.13 -10.18 -6.41
N LEU A 265 14.73 -11.13 -5.69
CA LEU A 265 15.89 -10.88 -4.85
C LEU A 265 17.04 -11.87 -5.13
N ALA A 266 18.07 -11.39 -5.82
CA ALA A 266 19.29 -12.18 -6.03
C ALA A 266 20.05 -12.41 -4.71
N GLY A 267 20.65 -13.58 -4.54
CA GLY A 267 21.41 -13.94 -3.33
C GLY A 267 20.57 -14.07 -2.05
N LYS A 268 19.24 -14.24 -2.18
CA LYS A 268 18.30 -14.34 -1.04
C LYS A 268 18.71 -15.38 0.00
N GLU A 269 19.20 -16.55 -0.42
CA GLU A 269 19.66 -17.59 0.51
C GLU A 269 20.90 -17.19 1.29
N ASP A 270 21.79 -16.41 0.71
CA ASP A 270 23.01 -15.92 1.36
C ASP A 270 22.66 -14.87 2.42
N LEU A 271 21.69 -14.00 2.11
CA LEU A 271 21.09 -13.07 3.07
C LEU A 271 20.45 -13.82 4.25
N ARG A 272 19.68 -14.89 3.98
CA ARG A 272 19.06 -15.74 5.02
C ARG A 272 20.11 -16.38 5.92
N ARG A 273 21.19 -16.95 5.35
CA ARG A 273 22.32 -17.49 6.14
C ARG A 273 23.00 -16.41 7.00
N GLY A 274 22.97 -15.16 6.56
CA GLY A 274 23.44 -14.00 7.32
C GLY A 274 22.44 -13.47 8.38
N GLY A 275 21.31 -14.15 8.61
CA GLY A 275 20.30 -13.76 9.59
C GLY A 275 19.33 -12.67 9.12
N ILE A 276 19.27 -12.38 7.81
CA ILE A 276 18.30 -11.46 7.23
C ILE A 276 17.00 -12.18 6.90
N VAL A 277 15.88 -11.58 7.26
CA VAL A 277 14.54 -12.00 6.85
C VAL A 277 14.33 -11.57 5.39
N ALA A 278 14.73 -12.42 4.44
CA ALA A 278 14.75 -12.09 3.02
C ALA A 278 13.68 -12.88 2.23
N PHE A 279 12.83 -12.18 1.48
CA PHE A 279 11.76 -12.78 0.66
C PHE A 279 11.60 -12.10 -0.71
N ASP A 280 11.03 -12.83 -1.66
CA ASP A 280 10.54 -12.31 -2.94
C ASP A 280 9.23 -12.98 -3.36
N LEU A 281 8.68 -12.62 -4.53
CA LEU A 281 7.43 -13.19 -5.03
C LEU A 281 7.45 -14.72 -5.18
N GLY A 282 8.62 -15.34 -5.36
CA GLY A 282 8.73 -16.79 -5.39
C GLY A 282 8.33 -17.43 -4.06
N ASP A 283 8.58 -16.75 -2.94
CA ASP A 283 8.13 -17.21 -1.62
C ASP A 283 6.61 -17.04 -1.45
N PHE A 284 6.03 -16.02 -2.08
CA PHE A 284 4.60 -15.72 -2.03
C PHE A 284 3.81 -16.73 -2.86
N SER A 285 4.35 -17.26 -3.96
CA SER A 285 3.65 -18.27 -4.76
C SER A 285 3.38 -19.58 -4.01
N SER A 286 4.13 -19.88 -2.95
CA SER A 286 3.82 -21.02 -2.06
C SER A 286 2.61 -20.75 -1.15
N ARG A 287 2.22 -19.48 -1.02
CA ARG A 287 1.21 -18.92 -0.12
C ARG A 287 0.65 -17.62 -0.73
N PRO A 288 -0.16 -17.73 -1.80
CA PRO A 288 -0.60 -16.55 -2.52
C PRO A 288 -1.30 -15.60 -1.55
N PRO A 289 -1.12 -14.28 -1.72
CA PRO A 289 -1.67 -13.32 -0.79
C PRO A 289 -3.19 -13.48 -0.70
N TYR A 290 -3.69 -13.64 0.54
CA TYR A 290 -5.12 -13.65 0.78
C TYR A 290 -5.68 -12.25 0.54
N PHE A 291 -6.38 -12.08 -0.58
CA PHE A 291 -7.17 -10.89 -0.84
C PHE A 291 -8.43 -10.96 0.03
N GLU A 292 -8.31 -10.59 1.31
CA GLU A 292 -9.48 -10.38 2.16
C GLU A 292 -10.24 -9.16 1.65
N GLY A 293 -11.48 -9.36 1.19
CA GLY A 293 -12.45 -8.29 1.05
C GLY A 293 -12.91 -7.87 2.44
N THR A 294 -12.58 -6.65 2.85
CA THR A 294 -13.13 -6.00 4.04
C THR A 294 -14.61 -5.72 3.87
#